data_AF-I0V0R4-F1
#
_entry.id   AF-I0V0R4-F1
#
_cell.length_a   1.000
_cell.length_b   1.000
_cell.length_c   1.000
_cell.angle_alpha   90.00
_cell.angle_beta   90.00
_cell.angle_gamma   90.00
#
_symmetry.space_group_name_H-M   'P 1'
#
loop_
_entity.id
_entity.type
_entity.pdbx_description
1 polymer ?
#
loop_
_entity_poly.entity_id
_entity_poly.type
_entity_poly.pdbx_seq_one_letter_code
_entity_poly.pdbx_strand_id
1 'polypeptide(L)'
;MGSAAPDGQDGGSSPVGRVAGRRSPATSVLRRSAARLAVAGLFLTVASCATETSGDTAENPETRLSGKVLTPAKQPPGNIPEVRFLTPEAKTPGSLVYADWITAETAMRKAPDDVGGAPEVRVPGNGRITLEIDTNVAPGYAEVITYTNRGSNGIPRGQLERLTCEPAPRAGRCVLNVHSDRSTAEFTAHHPAAVLVFYASWVAPSADRVDGEVRLPPEVSASWAFLVGP
;
A
#
# COMPACT_ATOMS: atom_id res chain seq x y z
N MET A 1 1.89 -53.84 36.74
CA MET A 1 1.03 -54.06 37.92
C MET A 1 0.72 -52.70 38.53
N GLY A 2 -0.56 -52.42 38.79
CA GLY A 2 -1.12 -51.11 39.23
C GLY A 2 -1.80 -50.39 38.07
N SER A 3 -3.12 -50.54 37.81
CA SER A 3 -4.30 -50.05 38.57
C SER A 3 -4.31 -48.51 38.68
N ALA A 4 -5.35 -47.74 38.39
CA ALA A 4 -6.70 -47.94 37.86
C ALA A 4 -7.22 -46.54 37.42
N ALA A 5 -8.21 -46.50 36.53
CA ALA A 5 -9.03 -45.32 36.22
C ALA A 5 -9.99 -44.97 37.39
N PRO A 6 -10.73 -43.83 37.36
CA PRO A 6 -12.00 -43.86 36.62
C PRO A 6 -12.46 -42.57 35.93
N ASP A 7 -13.47 -42.77 35.11
CA ASP A 7 -14.37 -41.85 34.41
C ASP A 7 -15.16 -40.87 35.31
N GLY A 8 -15.67 -39.81 34.68
CA GLY A 8 -16.79 -38.98 35.14
C GLY A 8 -17.08 -37.89 34.10
N GLN A 9 -17.95 -38.15 33.13
CA GLN A 9 -19.40 -37.90 33.09
C GLN A 9 -19.83 -36.43 32.80
N ASP A 10 -20.38 -36.28 31.60
CA ASP A 10 -21.72 -35.78 31.26
C ASP A 10 -22.30 -34.49 31.87
N GLY A 11 -22.86 -33.67 30.96
CA GLY A 11 -24.20 -33.11 31.16
C GLY A 11 -24.32 -31.61 30.95
N GLY A 12 -24.98 -31.18 29.87
CA GLY A 12 -25.40 -29.78 29.74
C GLY A 12 -25.96 -29.37 28.39
N SER A 13 -27.12 -29.92 28.02
CA SER A 13 -27.86 -29.59 26.80
C SER A 13 -28.80 -28.39 26.98
N SER A 14 -28.81 -27.48 25.98
CA SER A 14 -29.96 -26.69 25.44
C SER A 14 -30.58 -25.58 26.33
N PRO A 15 -31.38 -24.60 25.80
CA PRO A 15 -31.99 -24.50 24.46
C PRO A 15 -31.98 -23.10 23.77
N VAL A 16 -32.25 -23.15 22.45
CA VAL A 16 -33.20 -22.34 21.65
C VAL A 16 -33.57 -20.92 22.12
N GLY A 17 -33.20 -19.92 21.32
CA GLY A 17 -33.78 -18.57 21.32
C GLY A 17 -34.13 -18.10 19.90
N ARG A 18 -35.36 -18.41 19.48
CA ARG A 18 -35.98 -17.97 18.21
C ARG A 18 -36.67 -16.63 18.48
N VAL A 19 -36.22 -15.53 17.87
CA VAL A 19 -37.00 -14.28 17.82
C VAL A 19 -37.26 -13.92 16.36
N ALA A 20 -38.55 -13.86 16.07
CA ALA A 20 -39.12 -13.51 14.79
C ALA A 20 -39.10 -11.99 14.57
N GLY A 21 -38.90 -11.61 13.30
CA GLY A 21 -39.77 -10.68 12.60
C GLY A 21 -39.76 -9.20 13.02
N ARG A 22 -39.27 -8.34 12.12
CA ARG A 22 -40.06 -7.18 11.72
C ARG A 22 -39.74 -6.75 10.29
N ARG A 23 -40.74 -6.93 9.43
CA ARG A 23 -40.90 -6.17 8.18
C ARG A 23 -41.37 -4.77 8.55
N SER A 24 -40.80 -3.75 7.92
CA SER A 24 -41.52 -2.53 7.58
C SER A 24 -41.07 -2.04 6.20
N PRO A 25 -42.01 -1.86 5.25
CA PRO A 25 -41.80 -1.17 3.99
C PRO A 25 -42.21 0.30 4.12
N ALA A 26 -41.52 1.22 3.44
CA ALA A 26 -42.06 2.51 2.98
C ALA A 26 -40.97 3.21 2.15
N THR A 27 -41.03 3.19 0.82
CA THR A 27 -41.70 4.17 -0.06
C THR A 27 -41.17 5.60 -0.03
N SER A 28 -40.98 6.10 -1.25
CA SER A 28 -40.87 7.50 -1.67
C SER A 28 -39.49 8.14 -1.40
N VAL A 29 -38.87 8.92 -2.29
CA VAL A 29 -39.42 9.89 -3.24
C VAL A 29 -38.49 10.01 -4.46
N LEU A 30 -39.07 9.95 -5.66
CA LEU A 30 -38.48 10.51 -6.88
C LEU A 30 -38.20 12.01 -6.68
N ARG A 31 -36.96 12.45 -6.89
CA ARG A 31 -36.72 13.80 -7.43
C ARG A 31 -35.82 13.72 -8.64
N ARG A 32 -36.49 13.72 -9.79
CA ARG A 32 -35.94 14.20 -11.06
C ARG A 32 -35.63 15.69 -10.87
N SER A 33 -34.42 16.11 -11.16
CA SER A 33 -34.13 17.49 -11.52
C SER A 33 -33.17 17.44 -12.69
N ALA A 34 -33.78 17.48 -13.87
CA ALA A 34 -33.13 17.85 -15.10
C ALA A 34 -32.81 19.34 -15.01
N ALA A 35 -31.55 19.70 -15.16
CA ALA A 35 -31.15 21.04 -15.57
C ALA A 35 -30.16 20.87 -16.72
N ARG A 36 -30.72 20.92 -17.93
CA ARG A 36 -29.96 21.19 -19.14
C ARG A 36 -29.52 22.65 -19.07
N LEU A 37 -28.22 22.89 -19.06
CA LEU A 37 -27.67 24.15 -19.54
C LEU A 37 -26.61 23.80 -20.59
N ALA A 38 -27.06 23.91 -21.84
CA ALA A 38 -26.16 24.10 -22.96
C ALA A 38 -25.63 25.53 -22.87
N VAL A 39 -24.31 25.69 -22.85
CA VAL A 39 -23.67 26.95 -23.17
C VAL A 39 -22.81 26.69 -24.40
N ALA A 40 -23.33 27.14 -25.53
CA ALA A 40 -22.58 27.35 -26.74
C ALA A 40 -21.64 28.55 -26.50
N GLY A 41 -20.34 28.34 -26.63
CA GLY A 41 -19.32 29.38 -26.59
C GLY A 41 -18.44 29.22 -27.82
N LEU A 42 -18.67 30.13 -28.77
CA LEU A 42 -18.05 30.25 -30.08
C LEU A 42 -16.82 31.18 -30.00
N PHE A 43 -15.89 30.99 -30.95
CA PHE A 43 -14.74 31.85 -31.29
C PHE A 43 -13.49 31.71 -30.38
N LEU A 44 -12.24 31.85 -30.84
CA LEU A 44 -11.69 32.52 -32.01
C LEU A 44 -10.33 31.86 -32.35
N THR A 45 -10.09 31.53 -33.62
CA THR A 45 -8.76 31.22 -34.14
C THR A 45 -7.99 32.53 -34.33
N VAL A 46 -6.81 32.64 -33.71
CA VAL A 46 -5.84 33.69 -34.04
C VAL A 46 -4.53 32.99 -34.40
N ALA A 47 -4.21 33.03 -35.69
CA ALA A 47 -2.88 32.76 -36.20
C ALA A 47 -2.02 34.01 -35.98
N SER A 48 -0.84 33.84 -35.41
CA SER A 48 0.24 34.83 -35.42
C SER A 48 1.57 34.09 -35.51
N CYS A 49 2.29 34.34 -36.59
CA CYS A 49 3.65 33.89 -36.83
C CYS A 49 4.67 34.93 -36.31
N ALA A 50 5.91 34.48 -36.17
CA ALA A 50 7.15 35.20 -35.83
C ALA A 50 7.28 35.57 -34.33
N THR A 51 8.40 35.29 -33.66
CA THR A 51 9.78 35.60 -34.07
C THR A 51 10.77 34.76 -33.25
N GLU A 52 11.91 34.41 -33.85
CA GLU A 52 13.12 33.91 -33.16
C GLU A 52 13.62 34.93 -32.12
N THR A 53 14.15 34.47 -30.98
CA THR A 53 15.54 34.68 -30.51
C THR A 53 15.65 34.40 -29.00
N SER A 54 16.82 33.87 -28.63
CA SER A 54 17.45 33.81 -27.31
C SER A 54 17.25 32.53 -26.51
N GLY A 55 18.41 31.92 -26.27
CA GLY A 55 18.56 30.68 -25.55
C GLY A 55 18.05 30.80 -24.13
N ASP A 56 17.36 29.74 -23.73
CA ASP A 56 17.30 29.31 -22.36
C ASP A 56 17.54 27.81 -22.35
N THR A 57 18.34 27.42 -21.38
CA THR A 57 18.75 26.08 -21.01
C THR A 57 17.59 25.10 -21.21
N ALA A 58 17.82 24.02 -21.95
CA ALA A 58 16.83 22.97 -22.20
C ALA A 58 16.41 22.31 -20.87
N GLU A 59 15.41 22.87 -20.21
CA GLU A 59 14.59 22.15 -19.25
C GLU A 59 13.87 21.04 -20.03
N ASN A 60 14.15 19.82 -19.61
CA ASN A 60 13.68 18.59 -20.22
C ASN A 60 12.13 18.59 -20.27
N PRO A 61 11.49 18.46 -21.44
CA PRO A 61 10.04 18.54 -21.53
C PRO A 61 9.40 17.36 -20.81
N GLU A 62 8.65 17.66 -19.73
CA GLU A 62 7.81 16.70 -19.03
C GLU A 62 6.91 15.96 -20.04
N THR A 63 7.18 14.67 -20.23
CA THR A 63 6.36 13.81 -21.07
C THR A 63 5.03 13.56 -20.37
N ARG A 64 4.02 14.36 -20.73
CA ARG A 64 2.65 14.23 -20.23
C ARG A 64 1.96 13.01 -20.84
N LEU A 65 2.08 11.86 -20.18
CA LEU A 65 1.19 10.73 -20.37
C LEU A 65 -0.05 10.90 -19.47
N SER A 66 -1.20 11.14 -20.08
CA SER A 66 -2.53 10.94 -19.47
C SER A 66 -2.72 11.55 -18.07
N GLY A 67 -2.61 12.88 -17.95
CA GLY A 67 -3.10 13.65 -16.79
C GLY A 67 -2.46 13.37 -15.42
N LYS A 68 -1.52 12.42 -15.32
CA LYS A 68 -0.71 12.20 -14.13
C LYS A 68 0.70 12.69 -14.40
N VAL A 69 1.08 13.78 -13.74
CA VAL A 69 2.48 14.18 -13.62
C VAL A 69 3.19 13.06 -12.87
N LEU A 70 3.91 12.21 -13.59
CA LEU A 70 4.82 11.24 -13.00
C LEU A 70 6.03 12.05 -12.50
N THR A 71 6.25 12.02 -11.19
CA THR A 71 7.42 12.64 -10.56
C THR A 71 8.69 12.06 -11.22
N PRO A 72 9.70 12.88 -11.58
CA PRO A 72 10.92 12.38 -12.21
C PRO A 72 11.51 11.25 -11.38
N ALA A 73 11.56 10.05 -11.97
CA ALA A 73 11.79 8.85 -11.20
C ALA A 73 13.28 8.68 -10.89
N LYS A 74 13.54 8.39 -9.61
CA LYS A 74 14.88 8.17 -9.07
C LYS A 74 15.34 6.75 -9.41
N GLN A 75 16.64 6.58 -9.64
CA GLN A 75 17.25 5.26 -9.77
C GLN A 75 16.87 4.42 -8.54
N PRO A 76 16.42 3.16 -8.69
CA PRO A 76 16.06 2.31 -7.55
C PRO A 76 17.28 2.09 -6.64
N PRO A 77 17.06 1.71 -5.38
CA PRO A 77 18.14 1.40 -4.47
C PRO A 77 18.98 0.22 -5.01
N GLY A 78 20.28 0.24 -4.72
CA GLY A 78 21.20 -0.81 -5.15
C GLY A 78 21.02 -2.16 -4.44
N ASN A 79 20.12 -2.25 -3.47
CA ASN A 79 19.71 -3.45 -2.74
C ASN A 79 18.25 -3.31 -2.32
N ILE A 80 17.60 -4.40 -1.93
CA ILE A 80 16.27 -4.36 -1.30
C ILE A 80 16.41 -3.75 0.10
N PRO A 81 15.73 -2.62 0.40
CA PRO A 81 15.86 -1.98 1.70
C PRO A 81 15.37 -2.86 2.85
N GLU A 82 15.87 -2.61 4.05
CA GLU A 82 15.24 -3.14 5.26
C GLU A 82 14.05 -2.24 5.63
N VAL A 83 12.97 -2.83 6.15
CA VAL A 83 11.85 -2.07 6.72
C VAL A 83 11.74 -2.41 8.20
N ARG A 84 11.62 -1.40 9.04
CA ARG A 84 11.53 -1.54 10.50
C ARG A 84 10.25 -0.92 11.02
N PHE A 85 9.58 -1.61 11.92
CA PHE A 85 8.51 -1.05 12.73
C PHE A 85 9.12 -0.20 13.84
N LEU A 86 8.68 1.05 13.97
CA LEU A 86 9.13 1.95 15.03
C LEU A 86 8.13 1.96 16.19
N THR A 87 8.58 1.62 17.38
CA THR A 87 7.89 1.92 18.65
C THR A 87 8.73 2.91 19.46
N PRO A 88 8.18 3.51 20.53
CA PRO A 88 8.97 4.35 21.43
C PRO A 88 10.16 3.61 22.07
N GLU A 89 10.07 2.29 22.21
CA GLU A 89 11.05 1.46 22.90
C GLU A 89 12.04 0.75 21.98
N ALA A 90 11.66 0.47 20.72
CA ALA A 90 12.46 -0.37 19.84
C ALA A 90 12.22 -0.11 18.34
N LYS A 91 13.18 -0.58 17.54
CA LYS A 91 13.04 -0.77 16.09
C LYS A 91 12.99 -2.27 15.80
N THR A 92 11.86 -2.76 15.28
CA THR A 92 11.70 -4.19 14.98
C THR A 92 11.79 -4.43 13.48
N PRO A 93 12.74 -5.25 12.98
CA PRO A 93 12.86 -5.52 11.55
C PRO A 93 11.66 -6.30 11.02
N GLY A 94 11.18 -5.97 9.83
CA GLY A 94 10.13 -6.72 9.14
C GLY A 94 10.67 -7.97 8.46
N SER A 95 9.87 -9.02 8.41
CA SER A 95 10.24 -10.21 7.62
C SER A 95 9.96 -9.97 6.14
N LEU A 96 10.99 -10.09 5.29
CA LEU A 96 10.85 -9.96 3.85
C LEU A 96 10.08 -11.15 3.28
N VAL A 97 8.82 -10.93 2.93
CA VAL A 97 7.93 -11.97 2.41
C VAL A 97 7.94 -12.03 0.90
N TYR A 98 8.05 -10.92 0.19
CA TYR A 98 8.13 -10.91 -1.28
C TYR A 98 9.20 -9.94 -1.73
N ALA A 99 9.88 -10.28 -2.82
CA ALA A 99 10.79 -9.37 -3.48
C ALA A 99 10.87 -9.66 -4.98
N ASP A 100 10.81 -8.60 -5.78
CA ASP A 100 11.17 -8.61 -7.19
C ASP A 100 12.27 -7.58 -7.41
N TRP A 101 13.35 -7.99 -8.06
CA TRP A 101 14.44 -7.12 -8.46
C TRP A 101 14.76 -7.39 -9.91
N ILE A 102 14.25 -6.52 -10.75
CA ILE A 102 14.44 -6.53 -12.19
C ILE A 102 15.43 -5.43 -12.52
N THR A 103 16.45 -5.74 -13.28
CA THR A 103 17.41 -4.79 -13.85
C THR A 103 17.46 -4.99 -15.35
N ALA A 104 18.19 -4.12 -16.05
CA ALA A 104 18.43 -4.26 -17.48
C ALA A 104 19.16 -5.57 -17.87
N GLU A 105 19.83 -6.22 -16.91
CA GLU A 105 20.71 -7.37 -17.13
C GLU A 105 20.23 -8.64 -16.41
N THR A 106 19.47 -8.51 -15.32
CA THR A 106 19.08 -9.61 -14.43
C THR A 106 17.65 -9.44 -13.94
N ALA A 107 16.93 -10.54 -13.77
CA ALA A 107 15.65 -10.58 -13.08
C ALA A 107 15.74 -11.60 -11.95
N MET A 108 15.65 -11.13 -10.71
CA MET A 108 15.63 -11.95 -9.51
C MET A 108 14.29 -11.79 -8.82
N ARG A 109 13.55 -12.89 -8.69
CA ARG A 109 12.31 -12.93 -7.94
C ARG A 109 12.49 -13.85 -6.73
N LYS A 110 12.24 -13.32 -5.54
CA LYS A 110 12.04 -14.12 -4.34
C LYS A 110 10.56 -14.51 -4.27
N ALA A 111 10.30 -15.81 -4.20
CA ALA A 111 8.93 -16.31 -4.00
C ALA A 111 8.35 -15.76 -2.68
N PRO A 112 7.01 -15.64 -2.58
CA PRO A 112 6.38 -15.25 -1.33
C PRO A 112 6.72 -16.26 -0.22
N ASP A 113 7.40 -15.78 0.83
CA ASP A 113 7.65 -16.52 2.06
C ASP A 113 6.43 -16.43 3.00
N ASP A 114 6.31 -17.44 3.86
CA ASP A 114 5.36 -17.48 4.97
C ASP A 114 5.61 -16.31 5.97
N VAL A 115 4.55 -15.67 6.48
CA VAL A 115 4.63 -14.69 7.58
C VAL A 115 4.82 -15.35 8.95
N GLY A 116 4.87 -16.67 9.03
CA GLY A 116 4.99 -17.47 10.25
C GLY A 116 6.22 -17.14 11.09
N GLY A 117 7.31 -16.71 10.44
CA GLY A 117 8.54 -16.23 11.08
C GLY A 117 8.59 -14.72 11.32
N ALA A 118 7.52 -13.97 11.00
CA ALA A 118 7.51 -12.52 11.21
C ALA A 118 7.52 -12.18 12.70
N PRO A 119 8.27 -11.15 13.12
CA PRO A 119 8.32 -10.76 14.52
C PRO A 119 6.99 -10.17 14.96
N GLU A 120 6.69 -10.40 16.23
CA GLU A 120 5.52 -9.85 16.90
C GLU A 120 5.84 -8.46 17.46
N VAL A 121 4.97 -7.51 17.13
CA VAL A 121 5.06 -6.13 17.55
C VAL A 121 3.77 -5.75 18.26
N ARG A 122 3.90 -5.18 19.46
CA ARG A 122 2.75 -4.60 20.14
C ARG A 122 2.42 -3.26 19.54
N VAL A 123 1.18 -3.12 19.08
CA VAL A 123 0.66 -1.89 18.52
C VAL A 123 -0.35 -1.33 19.50
N PRO A 124 -0.13 -0.13 20.08
CA PRO A 124 -1.13 0.49 20.92
C PRO A 124 -2.43 0.63 20.12
N GLY A 125 -3.55 0.19 20.68
CA GLY A 125 -4.86 0.25 20.00
C GLY A 125 -5.17 1.67 19.53
N ASN A 126 -5.50 1.84 18.25
CA ASN A 126 -5.68 3.13 17.56
C ASN A 126 -4.44 4.06 17.56
N GLY A 127 -3.26 3.51 17.85
CA GLY A 127 -2.00 4.24 17.83
C GLY A 127 -1.57 4.61 16.41
N ARG A 128 -0.80 5.69 16.31
CA ARG A 128 -0.05 6.00 15.11
C ARG A 128 1.04 4.94 14.94
N ILE A 129 1.07 4.32 13.77
CA ILE A 129 2.09 3.38 13.35
C ILE A 129 3.10 4.13 12.48
N THR A 130 4.38 3.82 12.67
CA THR A 130 5.45 4.34 11.85
C THR A 130 6.34 3.20 11.39
N LEU A 131 6.52 3.09 10.08
CA LEU A 131 7.46 2.17 9.45
C LEU A 131 8.63 2.98 8.89
N GLU A 132 9.85 2.57 9.18
CA GLU A 132 11.07 3.14 8.60
C GLU A 132 11.54 2.25 7.46
N ILE A 133 11.90 2.85 6.34
CA ILE A 133 12.48 2.20 5.17
C ILE A 133 13.94 2.67 5.09
N ASP A 134 14.88 1.74 5.21
CA ASP A 134 16.32 2.02 5.26
C ASP A 134 16.89 2.27 3.86
N THR A 135 16.46 3.39 3.28
CA THR A 135 16.87 3.84 1.94
C THR A 135 16.78 5.35 1.82
N ASN A 136 17.79 5.94 1.19
CA ASN A 136 17.79 7.34 0.77
C ASN A 136 17.01 7.59 -0.53
N VAL A 137 16.55 6.52 -1.19
CA VAL A 137 15.70 6.59 -2.39
C VAL A 137 14.25 6.35 -1.98
N ALA A 138 13.42 7.39 -2.08
CA ALA A 138 11.99 7.26 -1.83
C ALA A 138 11.33 6.27 -2.81
N PRO A 139 10.44 5.38 -2.33
CA PRO A 139 9.64 4.55 -3.23
C PRO A 139 8.70 5.44 -4.06
N GLY A 140 8.50 5.06 -5.33
CA GLY A 140 7.52 5.70 -6.21
C GLY A 140 6.08 5.28 -5.88
N TYR A 141 5.92 4.12 -5.23
CA TYR A 141 4.65 3.62 -4.71
C TYR A 141 4.88 2.88 -3.40
N ALA A 142 4.03 3.13 -2.40
CA ALA A 142 4.02 2.39 -1.15
C ALA A 142 2.58 2.16 -0.69
N GLU A 143 2.30 0.98 -0.13
CA GLU A 143 1.02 0.67 0.49
C GLU A 143 1.19 -0.13 1.79
N VAL A 144 0.25 0.07 2.70
CA VAL A 144 0.07 -0.75 3.89
C VAL A 144 -1.21 -1.54 3.74
N ILE A 145 -1.14 -2.84 4.00
CA ILE A 145 -2.29 -3.73 4.03
C ILE A 145 -2.35 -4.39 5.41
N THR A 146 -3.51 -4.36 6.05
CA THR A 146 -3.70 -5.04 7.34
C THR A 146 -4.74 -6.14 7.22
N TYR A 147 -4.60 -7.15 8.07
CA TYR A 147 -5.38 -8.38 8.05
C TYR A 147 -5.84 -8.77 9.45
N THR A 148 -7.04 -9.33 9.54
CA THR A 148 -7.64 -9.76 10.81
C THR A 148 -6.90 -10.93 11.44
N ASN A 149 -6.38 -11.86 10.63
CA ASN A 149 -5.73 -13.07 11.16
C ASN A 149 -4.64 -13.61 10.23
N ARG A 150 -3.79 -14.46 10.83
CA ARG A 150 -2.85 -15.33 10.14
C ARG A 150 -3.51 -16.69 9.91
N GLY A 151 -3.62 -17.14 8.66
CA GLY A 151 -4.11 -18.47 8.33
C GLY A 151 -3.22 -19.58 8.88
N SER A 152 -3.70 -20.83 8.89
CA SER A 152 -2.93 -21.99 9.34
C SER A 152 -1.70 -22.29 8.48
N ASN A 153 -1.73 -21.88 7.21
CA ASN A 153 -0.60 -21.91 6.29
C ASN A 153 0.23 -20.63 6.33
N GLY A 154 -0.02 -19.78 7.33
CA GLY A 154 0.70 -18.53 7.52
C GLY A 154 0.41 -17.44 6.49
N ILE A 155 -0.55 -17.67 5.58
CA ILE A 155 -1.02 -16.64 4.66
C ILE A 155 -1.96 -15.69 5.41
N PRO A 156 -1.76 -14.35 5.34
CA PRO A 156 -2.70 -13.38 5.93
C PRO A 156 -4.11 -13.53 5.34
N ARG A 157 -5.14 -13.42 6.17
CA ARG A 157 -6.55 -13.57 5.77
C ARG A 157 -7.42 -12.48 6.39
N GLY A 158 -8.57 -12.25 5.75
CA GLY A 158 -9.51 -11.21 6.17
C GLY A 158 -8.88 -9.82 6.07
N GLN A 159 -8.60 -9.35 4.85
CA GLN A 159 -8.08 -7.99 4.65
C GLN A 159 -9.03 -6.97 5.28
N LEU A 160 -8.51 -6.13 6.18
CA LEU A 160 -9.26 -5.10 6.89
C LEU A 160 -9.21 -3.77 6.13
N GLU A 161 -8.00 -3.34 5.79
CA GLU A 161 -7.75 -2.08 5.10
C GLU A 161 -6.54 -2.18 4.19
N ARG A 162 -6.54 -1.32 3.17
CA ARG A 162 -5.42 -1.04 2.29
C ARG A 162 -5.27 0.46 2.20
N LEU A 163 -4.10 0.97 2.56
CA LEU A 163 -3.79 2.40 2.59
C LEU A 163 -2.61 2.66 1.64
N THR A 164 -2.83 3.47 0.61
CA THR A 164 -1.75 3.98 -0.22
C THR A 164 -1.05 5.12 0.53
N CYS A 165 0.28 5.04 0.62
CA CYS A 165 1.13 6.01 1.29
C CYS A 165 1.63 7.02 0.26
N GLU A 166 1.23 8.27 0.41
CA GLU A 166 1.59 9.34 -0.52
C GLU A 166 2.50 10.37 0.15
N PRO A 167 3.39 11.03 -0.61
CA PRO A 167 4.16 12.16 -0.07
C PRO A 167 3.25 13.30 0.40
N ALA A 168 3.62 13.94 1.51
CA ALA A 168 2.97 15.18 1.93
C ALA A 168 3.14 16.28 0.84
N PRO A 169 2.13 17.16 0.62
CA PRO A 169 0.87 17.31 1.37
C PRO A 169 -0.29 16.48 0.80
N ARG A 170 -0.06 15.64 -0.22
CA ARG A 170 -1.14 14.88 -0.88
C ARG A 170 -1.66 13.71 -0.05
N ALA A 171 -0.89 13.33 0.97
CA ALA A 171 -1.19 12.24 1.88
C ALA A 171 -2.61 12.25 2.43
N GLY A 172 -3.33 11.16 2.15
CA GLY A 172 -4.58 10.82 2.82
C GLY A 172 -4.32 10.23 4.20
N ARG A 173 -4.64 8.94 4.35
CA ARG A 173 -4.55 8.22 5.65
C ARG A 173 -3.19 7.59 5.93
N CYS A 174 -2.31 7.50 4.92
CA CYS A 174 -0.92 7.12 5.08
C CYS A 174 -0.03 8.18 4.45
N VAL A 175 0.94 8.67 5.23
CA VAL A 175 1.90 9.70 4.83
C VAL A 175 3.25 9.05 4.60
N LEU A 176 3.86 9.27 3.44
CA LEU A 176 5.24 8.91 3.16
C LEU A 176 6.14 10.13 3.34
N ASN A 177 6.93 10.16 4.40
CA ASN A 177 7.94 11.19 4.62
C ASN A 177 9.28 10.72 4.05
N VAL A 178 9.94 11.58 3.27
CA VAL A 178 11.23 11.28 2.66
C VAL A 178 12.30 12.15 3.31
N HIS A 179 13.33 11.50 3.84
CA HIS A 179 14.51 12.15 4.40
C HIS A 179 15.73 11.89 3.49
N SER A 180 16.87 12.51 3.81
CA SER A 180 18.10 12.36 3.04
C SER A 180 18.71 10.95 3.10
N ASP A 181 18.43 10.21 4.16
CA ASP A 181 19.03 8.91 4.51
C ASP A 181 17.99 7.79 4.66
N ARG A 182 16.71 8.12 4.84
CA ARG A 182 15.62 7.17 5.10
C ARG A 182 14.29 7.67 4.58
N SER A 183 13.30 6.80 4.52
CA SER A 183 11.89 7.20 4.36
C SER A 183 11.06 6.64 5.51
N THR A 184 9.97 7.31 5.90
CA THR A 184 9.00 6.78 6.86
C THR A 184 7.60 6.73 6.25
N ALA A 185 6.87 5.65 6.53
CA ALA A 185 5.45 5.54 6.24
C ALA A 185 4.67 5.61 7.56
N GLU A 186 3.75 6.56 7.67
CA GLU A 186 3.03 6.87 8.90
C GLU A 186 1.53 6.80 8.66
N PHE A 187 0.81 6.04 9.49
CA PHE A 187 -0.62 5.87 9.36
C PHE A 187 -1.24 5.50 10.71
N THR A 188 -2.56 5.58 10.83
CA THR A 188 -3.31 5.09 11.99
C THR A 188 -4.16 3.90 11.57
N ALA A 189 -3.97 2.77 12.24
CA ALA A 189 -4.83 1.59 12.06
C ALA A 189 -6.16 1.82 12.78
N HIS A 190 -7.28 1.65 12.06
CA HIS A 190 -8.63 1.84 12.62
C HIS A 190 -9.25 0.55 13.17
N HIS A 191 -8.65 -0.58 12.84
CA HIS A 191 -9.12 -1.89 13.23
C HIS A 191 -7.96 -2.65 13.91
N PRO A 192 -8.24 -3.42 14.97
CA PRO A 192 -7.26 -4.36 15.52
C PRO A 192 -6.87 -5.35 14.41
N ALA A 193 -5.62 -5.26 13.96
CA ALA A 193 -5.04 -6.18 13.00
C ALA A 193 -4.22 -7.24 13.73
N ALA A 194 -4.07 -8.41 13.11
CA ALA A 194 -3.13 -9.44 13.55
C ALA A 194 -1.88 -9.52 12.66
N VAL A 195 -2.01 -9.08 11.41
CA VAL A 195 -0.89 -9.03 10.46
C VAL A 195 -0.90 -7.71 9.71
N LEU A 196 0.29 -7.13 9.55
CA LEU A 196 0.55 -5.96 8.74
C LEU A 196 1.52 -6.35 7.63
N VAL A 197 1.20 -5.99 6.39
CA VAL A 197 2.09 -6.10 5.24
C VAL A 197 2.35 -4.72 4.67
N PHE A 198 3.62 -4.35 4.56
CA PHE A 198 4.05 -3.14 3.89
C PHE A 198 4.64 -3.50 2.54
N TYR A 199 4.17 -2.88 1.47
CA TYR A 199 4.70 -3.03 0.11
C TYR A 199 5.29 -1.71 -0.37
N ALA A 200 6.45 -1.78 -0.99
CA ALA A 200 7.09 -0.64 -1.63
C ALA A 200 7.64 -1.01 -3.01
N SER A 201 7.58 -0.07 -3.94
CA SER A 201 8.12 -0.21 -5.29
C SER A 201 8.89 1.04 -5.72
N TRP A 202 10.04 0.79 -6.33
CA TRP A 202 10.93 1.73 -6.98
C TRP A 202 11.01 1.36 -8.45
N VAL A 203 10.41 2.19 -9.31
CA VAL A 203 10.44 1.99 -10.75
C VAL A 203 11.28 3.11 -11.35
N ALA A 204 12.38 2.77 -12.02
CA ALA A 204 13.01 3.72 -12.92
C ALA A 204 12.09 3.96 -14.11
N PRO A 205 11.92 5.21 -14.59
CA PRO A 205 11.11 5.45 -15.76
C PRO A 205 11.88 4.90 -16.97
N SER A 206 11.27 4.07 -17.81
CA SER A 206 11.74 3.93 -19.19
C SER A 206 11.15 5.08 -19.98
N ALA A 207 12.00 5.90 -20.61
CA ALA A 207 11.55 6.78 -21.68
C ALA A 207 10.89 5.99 -22.82
N ASP A 208 11.16 4.69 -22.89
CA ASP A 208 10.79 3.80 -23.98
C ASP A 208 9.68 2.79 -23.61
N ARG A 209 8.75 3.14 -22.71
CA ARG A 209 7.57 2.28 -22.43
C ARG A 209 6.57 2.22 -23.61
N VAL A 210 6.92 2.86 -24.71
CA VAL A 210 6.24 2.86 -26.01
C VAL A 210 7.27 2.28 -26.99
N ASP A 211 6.89 1.25 -27.75
CA ASP A 211 7.66 0.66 -28.87
C ASP A 211 8.58 -0.56 -28.61
N GLY A 212 8.22 -1.44 -27.67
CA GLY A 212 8.43 -2.89 -27.84
C GLY A 212 9.86 -3.46 -27.90
N GLU A 213 10.93 -2.66 -27.81
CA GLU A 213 12.32 -3.11 -27.93
C GLU A 213 13.16 -3.08 -26.62
N VAL A 214 12.56 -2.81 -25.47
CA VAL A 214 13.35 -2.17 -24.39
C VAL A 214 13.71 -3.13 -23.27
N ARG A 215 15.03 -3.21 -22.96
CA ARG A 215 15.58 -3.71 -21.70
C ARG A 215 14.74 -3.15 -20.55
N LEU A 216 14.01 -4.02 -19.84
CA LEU A 216 13.10 -3.60 -18.77
C LEU A 216 13.83 -2.60 -17.84
N PRO A 217 13.26 -1.40 -17.60
CA PRO A 217 13.89 -0.46 -16.69
C PRO A 217 14.01 -1.12 -15.31
N PRO A 218 15.04 -0.77 -14.53
CA PRO A 218 15.22 -1.40 -13.25
C PRO A 218 14.01 -1.12 -12.34
N GLU A 219 13.42 -2.20 -11.85
CA GLU A 219 12.31 -2.23 -10.93
C GLU A 219 12.75 -3.01 -9.69
N VAL A 220 12.63 -2.38 -8.54
CA VAL A 220 12.76 -3.05 -7.24
C VAL A 220 11.40 -2.96 -6.59
N SER A 221 10.83 -4.08 -6.18
CA SER A 221 9.64 -4.09 -5.34
C SER A 221 9.79 -5.14 -4.25
N ALA A 222 9.25 -4.86 -3.08
CA ALA A 222 9.33 -5.79 -1.97
C ALA A 222 8.18 -5.59 -0.98
N SER A 223 7.88 -6.66 -0.25
CA SER A 223 6.89 -6.67 0.81
C SER A 223 7.50 -7.19 2.10
N TRP A 224 7.19 -6.54 3.22
CA TRP A 224 7.61 -6.94 4.56
C TRP A 224 6.38 -7.18 5.43
N ALA A 225 6.42 -8.24 6.24
CA ALA A 225 5.35 -8.62 7.15
C ALA A 225 5.75 -8.43 8.62
N PHE A 226 4.75 -8.11 9.43
CA PHE A 226 4.81 -8.00 10.89
C PHE A 226 3.59 -8.69 11.49
N LEU A 227 3.79 -9.46 12.56
CA LEU A 227 2.68 -9.87 13.41
C LEU A 227 2.39 -8.71 14.36
N VAL A 228 1.13 -8.30 14.45
CA VAL A 228 0.73 -7.15 15.27
C VAL A 228 -0.28 -7.62 16.30
N GLY A 229 -0.06 -7.24 17.56
CA GLY A 229 -0.91 -7.59 18.69
C GLY A 229 -1.19 -6.39 19.58
N PRO A 230 -2.26 -6.42 20.39
CA PRO A 230 -2.51 -5.41 21.41
C PRO A 230 -1.44 -5.39 22.50
#